data_AF-A0A2V5TB20-F1
#
_entry.id   AF-A0A2V5TB20-F1
#
_cell.length_a   1.000
_cell.length_b   1.000
_cell.length_c   1.000
_cell.angle_alpha   90.00
_cell.angle_beta   90.00
_cell.angle_gamma   90.00
#
_symmetry.space_group_name_H-M   'P 1'
#
loop_
_entity.id
_entity.type
_entity.pdbx_description
1 polymer ?
#
loop_
_entity_poly.entity_id
_entity_poly.type
_entity_poly.pdbx_seq_one_letter_code
_entity_poly.pdbx_strand_id
1 'polypeptide(L)'
;MEYRTPNLPRLNYCYRPEKMINFANTKIEMTAEQILKEIEALPKLERDRLVRRMRESADIPQDFIDALDDFNQQRFVSIETALNETPPTA
;
A
#
# COMPACT_ATOMS: atom_id res chain seq x y z
N MET A 1 -3.69 -54.29 7.36
CA MET A 1 -3.31 -53.35 6.29
C MET A 1 -2.46 -52.27 6.94
N GLU A 2 -1.14 -52.43 6.90
CA GLU A 2 -0.19 -51.42 7.40
C GLU A 2 0.22 -50.53 6.22
N TYR A 3 -0.05 -49.24 6.34
CA TYR A 3 0.36 -48.26 5.34
C TYR A 3 1.84 -47.91 5.58
N ARG A 4 2.72 -48.38 4.68
CA ARG A 4 4.12 -47.93 4.62
C ARG A 4 4.18 -46.45 4.25
N THR A 5 4.66 -45.62 5.17
CA THR A 5 5.12 -44.26 4.88
C THR A 5 6.32 -44.30 3.92
N PRO A 6 6.29 -43.61 2.77
CA PRO A 6 7.47 -43.52 1.91
C PRO A 6 8.52 -42.59 2.55
N ASN A 7 9.77 -43.07 2.60
CA ASN A 7 10.93 -42.29 3.01
C ASN A 7 11.12 -41.09 2.06
N LEU A 8 10.88 -39.87 2.57
CA LEU A 8 11.27 -38.65 1.86
C LEU A 8 12.79 -38.47 1.97
N PRO A 9 13.50 -38.19 0.86
CA PRO A 9 14.91 -37.84 0.92
C PRO A 9 15.07 -36.55 1.72
N ARG A 10 15.97 -36.56 2.71
CA ARG A 10 16.38 -35.36 3.47
C ARG A 10 17.02 -34.38 2.48
N LEU A 11 16.22 -33.45 1.96
CA LEU A 11 16.71 -32.27 1.27
C LEU A 11 17.46 -31.41 2.29
N ASN A 12 18.78 -31.59 2.35
CA ASN A 12 19.70 -30.70 3.04
C ASN A 12 19.78 -29.40 2.25
N TYR A 13 18.76 -28.55 2.39
CA TYR A 13 18.88 -27.15 2.01
C TYR A 13 19.78 -26.48 3.05
N CYS A 14 21.05 -26.29 2.69
CA CYS A 14 21.92 -25.38 3.41
C CYS A 14 21.26 -23.99 3.40
N TYR A 15 20.61 -23.62 4.50
CA TYR A 15 20.18 -22.25 4.75
C TYR A 15 21.44 -21.39 4.80
N ARG A 16 21.70 -20.64 3.71
CA ARG A 16 22.77 -19.64 3.64
C ARG A 16 22.13 -18.27 3.94
N PRO A 17 22.20 -17.76 5.18
CA PRO A 17 21.51 -16.52 5.58
C PRO A 17 22.07 -15.27 4.88
N GLU A 18 23.24 -15.36 4.26
CA GLU A 18 23.95 -14.24 3.62
C GLU A 18 23.18 -13.59 2.44
N LYS A 19 22.20 -14.29 1.84
CA LYS A 19 21.47 -13.78 0.67
C LYS A 19 20.12 -13.12 0.98
N MET A 20 19.69 -13.07 2.24
CA MET A 20 18.39 -12.47 2.61
C MET A 20 18.46 -11.00 3.03
N ILE A 21 19.65 -10.40 3.13
CA ILE A 21 19.84 -9.05 3.66
C ILE A 21 19.73 -7.96 2.56
N ASN A 22 19.53 -8.32 1.30
CA ASN A 22 19.47 -7.33 0.20
C ASN A 22 18.05 -6.87 -0.18
N PHE A 23 16.99 -7.44 0.40
CA PHE A 23 15.62 -6.97 0.17
C PHE A 23 15.20 -5.85 1.15
N ALA A 24 15.92 -5.71 2.27
CA ALA A 24 15.56 -4.80 3.35
C ALA A 24 16.09 -3.36 3.17
N ASN A 25 16.95 -3.09 2.18
CA ASN A 25 17.59 -1.79 1.99
C ASN A 25 17.68 -1.35 0.51
N THR A 26 16.79 -1.82 -0.36
CA THR A 26 16.56 -1.11 -1.62
C THR A 26 15.91 0.22 -1.26
N LYS A 27 16.73 1.26 -1.14
CA LYS A 27 16.27 2.65 -1.18
C LYS A 27 15.46 2.76 -2.46
N ILE A 28 14.14 2.77 -2.32
CA ILE A 28 13.22 2.88 -3.44
C ILE A 28 13.36 4.32 -3.94
N GLU A 29 14.35 4.56 -4.80
CA GLU A 29 14.44 5.79 -5.58
C GLU A 29 13.48 5.68 -6.76
N MET A 30 12.19 5.47 -6.45
CA MET A 30 11.12 5.64 -7.43
C MET A 30 10.65 7.08 -7.37
N THR A 31 10.47 7.69 -8.55
CA THR A 31 9.85 9.00 -8.63
C THR A 31 8.37 8.90 -8.28
N ALA A 32 7.75 10.00 -7.86
CA ALA A 32 6.30 10.02 -7.58
C ALA A 32 5.48 9.52 -8.80
N GLU A 33 5.89 9.87 -10.02
CA GLU A 33 5.25 9.40 -11.26
C GLU A 33 5.33 7.88 -11.44
N GLN A 34 6.47 7.28 -11.12
CA GLN A 34 6.64 5.83 -11.19
C GLN A 34 5.80 5.13 -10.12
N ILE A 35 5.78 5.66 -8.90
CA ILE A 35 4.93 5.14 -7.81
C ILE A 35 3.46 5.18 -8.22
N LEU A 36 2.99 6.28 -8.83
CA LEU A 36 1.61 6.39 -9.29
C LEU A 36 1.29 5.36 -10.38
N LYS A 37 2.16 5.16 -11.36
CA LYS A 37 1.97 4.15 -12.42
C LYS A 37 1.90 2.73 -11.85
N GLU A 38 2.75 2.41 -10.89
CA GLU A 38 2.71 1.11 -10.20
C GLU A 38 1.40 0.93 -9.45
N ILE A 39 0.92 1.96 -8.73
CA ILE A 39 -0.36 1.91 -8.01
C ILE A 39 -1.53 1.76 -9.00
N GLU A 40 -1.54 2.48 -10.12
CA GLU A 40 -2.59 2.39 -11.15
C GLU A 40 -2.66 1.00 -11.80
N ALA A 41 -1.51 0.34 -11.94
CA ALA A 41 -1.43 -1.02 -12.49
C ALA A 41 -1.99 -2.09 -11.53
N LEU A 42 -2.16 -1.77 -10.23
CA LEU A 42 -2.69 -2.72 -9.25
C LEU A 42 -4.18 -3.00 -9.45
N PRO A 43 -4.63 -4.25 -9.25
CA PRO A 43 -6.05 -4.59 -9.17
C PRO A 43 -6.76 -3.73 -8.11
N LYS A 44 -8.04 -3.43 -8.34
CA LYS A 44 -8.84 -2.57 -7.43
C LYS A 44 -8.77 -3.01 -5.97
N LEU A 45 -8.85 -4.32 -5.71
CA LEU A 45 -8.74 -4.90 -4.36
C LEU A 45 -7.41 -4.59 -3.67
N GLU A 46 -6.31 -4.59 -4.44
CA GLU A 46 -4.97 -4.32 -3.90
C GLU A 46 -4.77 -2.83 -3.64
N ARG A 47 -5.33 -1.96 -4.50
CA ARG A 47 -5.39 -0.52 -4.23
C ARG A 47 -6.17 -0.21 -2.95
N ASP A 48 -7.32 -0.85 -2.74
CA ASP A 48 -8.12 -0.65 -1.52
C ASP A 48 -7.34 -1.09 -0.26
N ARG A 49 -6.59 -2.20 -0.35
CA ARG A 49 -5.71 -2.65 0.73
C ARG A 49 -4.56 -1.69 0.99
N LEU A 50 -3.98 -1.09 -0.05
CA LEU A 50 -2.93 -0.10 0.07
C LEU A 50 -3.45 1.16 0.78
N VAL A 51 -4.61 1.68 0.38
CA VAL A 51 -5.25 2.83 1.03
C VAL A 51 -5.54 2.54 2.51
N ARG A 52 -6.01 1.33 2.84
CA ARG A 52 -6.20 0.96 4.24
C ARG A 52 -4.90 0.97 5.04
N ARG A 53 -3.82 0.42 4.50
CA ARG A 53 -2.50 0.47 5.15
C ARG A 53 -1.98 1.89 5.29
N MET A 54 -2.25 2.77 4.33
CA MET A 54 -1.90 4.18 4.42
C MET A 54 -2.60 4.85 5.61
N ARG A 55 -3.90 4.58 5.80
CA ARG A 55 -4.68 5.09 6.96
C ARG A 55 -4.17 4.60 8.32
N GLU A 56 -3.57 3.42 8.36
CA GLU A 56 -3.02 2.82 9.58
C GLU A 56 -1.57 3.28 9.87
N SER A 57 -0.93 3.98 8.93
CA SER A 57 0.47 4.39 9.05
C SER A 57 0.61 5.74 9.78
N ALA A 58 1.47 5.79 10.79
CA ALA A 58 1.81 7.04 11.48
C ALA A 58 2.72 7.97 10.65
N ASP A 59 3.34 7.44 9.58
CA ASP A 59 4.26 8.19 8.72
C ASP A 59 3.54 9.07 7.70
N ILE A 60 2.22 8.89 7.53
CA ILE A 60 1.41 9.64 6.57
C ILE A 60 0.69 10.77 7.32
N PRO A 61 0.84 12.03 6.88
CA PRO A 61 0.16 13.16 7.51
C PRO A 61 -1.36 12.99 7.53
N GLN A 62 -1.99 13.32 8.66
CA GLN A 62 -3.45 13.21 8.81
C GLN A 62 -4.21 14.04 7.76
N ASP A 63 -3.73 15.23 7.43
CA ASP A 63 -4.31 16.09 6.39
C ASP A 63 -4.42 15.38 5.03
N PHE A 64 -3.48 14.47 4.72
CA PHE A 64 -3.54 13.67 3.50
C PHE A 64 -4.62 12.60 3.59
N ILE A 65 -4.81 11.99 4.76
CA ILE A 65 -5.89 11.02 5.01
C ILE A 65 -7.26 11.68 4.91
N ASP A 66 -7.39 12.89 5.45
CA ASP A 66 -8.63 13.66 5.41
C ASP A 66 -8.96 14.08 3.97
N ALA A 67 -7.95 14.53 3.20
CA ALA A 67 -8.11 14.81 1.78
C ALA A 67 -8.50 13.56 0.95
N LEU A 68 -8.01 12.37 1.31
CA LEU A 68 -8.45 11.11 0.70
C LEU A 68 -9.92 10.80 1.01
N ASP A 69 -10.39 11.13 2.20
CA ASP A 69 -11.79 10.93 2.57
C ASP A 69 -12.71 11.93 1.84
N ASP A 70 -12.33 13.20 1.78
CA ASP A 70 -13.01 14.22 0.98
C ASP A 70 -13.06 13.83 -0.51
N PHE A 71 -12.00 13.20 -1.03
CA PHE A 71 -12.00 12.65 -2.38
C PHE A 71 -13.07 11.58 -2.58
N ASN A 72 -13.16 10.63 -1.66
CA ASN A 72 -14.16 9.55 -1.74
C ASN A 72 -15.58 10.08 -1.57
N GLN A 73 -15.77 11.09 -0.74
CA GLN A 73 -17.06 11.76 -0.55
C GLN A 73 -17.39 12.77 -1.67
N GLN A 74 -16.50 12.94 -2.66
CA GLN A 74 -16.60 13.93 -3.73
C GLN A 74 -16.84 15.36 -3.21
N ARG A 75 -16.28 15.69 -2.04
CA ARG A 75 -16.40 17.01 -1.38
C ARG A 75 -15.43 18.01 -1.98
N PHE A 76 -15.42 18.12 -3.31
CA PHE A 76 -14.66 19.14 -4.02
C PHE A 76 -15.56 20.29 -4.41
N VAL A 77 -15.08 21.51 -4.18
CA VAL A 77 -15.74 22.73 -4.63
C VAL A 77 -14.90 23.38 -5.72
N SER A 78 -15.56 24.08 -6.65
CA SER A 78 -14.85 24.92 -7.60
C SER A 78 -14.15 26.06 -6.85
N ILE A 79 -13.07 26.63 -7.41
CA ILE A 79 -12.37 27.76 -6.80
C ILE A 79 -13.33 28.95 -6.60
N GLU A 80 -14.21 29.20 -7.58
CA GLU A 80 -15.22 30.24 -7.49
C GLU A 80 -16.19 29.99 -6.31
N THR A 81 -16.61 28.74 -6.12
CA THR A 81 -17.45 28.33 -4.99
C THR A 81 -16.71 28.48 -3.66
N ALA A 82 -15.45 28.04 -3.57
CA ALA A 82 -14.65 28.13 -2.35
C ALA A 82 -14.42 29.57 -1.88
N LEU A 83 -14.37 30.52 -2.81
CA LEU A 83 -14.17 31.94 -2.51
C LEU A 83 -15.47 32.65 -2.12
N ASN A 84 -16.62 32.17 -2.59
CA ASN A 84 -17.90 32.89 -2.49
C ASN A 84 -18.91 32.24 -1.53
N GLU A 85 -18.71 30.97 -1.14
CA GLU A 85 -19.63 30.24 -0.27
C GLU A 85 -18.98 29.90 1.07
N THR A 86 -19.79 29.89 2.13
CA THR A 86 -19.33 29.48 3.46
C THR A 86 -19.32 27.94 3.51
N PRO A 87 -18.21 27.29 3.90
CA PRO A 87 -18.17 25.84 3.92
C PRO A 87 -19.23 25.27 4.88
N PRO A 88 -19.88 24.15 4.53
CA PRO A 88 -20.89 23.53 5.37
C PRO A 88 -20.27 23.12 6.71
N THR A 89 -20.95 23.41 7.81
CA THR A 89 -20.52 23.04 9.16
C THR A 89 -20.58 21.51 9.29
N ALA A 90 -19.46 20.90 9.71
CA ALA A 90 -19.29 19.46 9.87
C ALA A 90 -20.26 18.87 10.92
#